data_AF-A0A7S3E1A7-F1
#
_entry.id   AF-A0A7S3E1A7-F1
#
_cell.length_a   1.000
_cell.length_b   1.000
_cell.length_c   1.000
_cell.angle_alpha   90.00
_cell.angle_beta   90.00
_cell.angle_gamma   90.00
#
_symmetry.space_group_name_H-M   'P 1'
#
loop_
_entity.id
_entity.type
_entity.pdbx_description
1 polymer ?
#
loop_
_entity_poly.entity_id
_entity_poly.type
_entity_poly.pdbx_seq_one_letter_code
_entity_poly.pdbx_strand_id
1 'polypeptide(L)'
;SSHSVAQARVFYGGVSGQGLCRAAATEKYLIGKNFTDKGVLAQALKILAGEVGPSAGDRQRDYKRNLVQTLFYKFFLSLQPKSSLDPALESAAEDYVRPVSSGSVEMEGAEDPAEFPVSKPMQKRAALANCTGQTMFTGDLPALQGTLACAFVVSREACCETFALDYSAAVQVRLS
;
A
#
# COMPACT_ATOMS: atom_id res chain seq x y z
N SER A 1 8.11 38.40 -1.43
CA SER A 1 8.24 37.24 -2.33
C SER A 1 6.88 36.89 -2.87
N SER A 2 6.67 36.84 -4.19
CA SER A 2 5.35 36.50 -4.75
C SER A 2 5.07 35.01 -4.59
N HIS A 3 4.18 34.63 -3.67
CA HIS A 3 3.69 33.26 -3.47
C HIS A 3 2.66 32.83 -4.54
N SER A 4 2.82 33.34 -5.77
CA SER A 4 1.93 33.09 -6.89
C SER A 4 2.35 31.84 -7.65
N VAL A 5 1.39 30.99 -7.99
CA VAL A 5 1.65 29.74 -8.73
C VAL A 5 1.92 30.04 -10.20
N ALA A 6 3.12 29.76 -10.70
CA ALA A 6 3.44 29.91 -12.13
C ALA A 6 2.87 28.76 -12.99
N GLN A 7 2.92 27.53 -12.45
CA GLN A 7 2.44 26.33 -13.11
C GLN A 7 1.99 25.32 -12.06
N ALA A 8 0.97 24.52 -12.37
CA ALA A 8 0.50 23.42 -11.55
C ALA A 8 0.27 22.17 -12.39
N ARG A 9 0.56 21.00 -11.81
CA ARG A 9 0.27 19.69 -12.37
C ARG A 9 -0.21 18.77 -11.25
N VAL A 10 -1.39 18.18 -11.41
CA VAL A 10 -2.05 17.41 -10.36
C VAL A 10 -2.62 16.13 -10.97
N PHE A 11 -2.15 14.99 -10.47
CA PHE A 11 -2.56 13.68 -10.94
C PHE A 11 -2.88 12.77 -9.77
N TYR A 12 -3.87 11.89 -9.95
CA TYR A 12 -4.29 10.89 -8.99
C TYR A 12 -4.38 9.52 -9.65
N GLY A 13 -3.70 8.52 -9.07
CA GLY A 13 -3.81 7.12 -9.47
C GLY A 13 -4.72 6.32 -8.53
N GLY A 14 -5.33 5.24 -9.02
CA GLY A 14 -6.13 4.31 -8.20
C GLY A 14 -7.48 4.85 -7.73
N VAL A 15 -7.85 6.05 -8.15
CA VAL A 15 -9.12 6.69 -7.77
C VAL A 15 -10.25 6.21 -8.66
N SER A 16 -10.08 6.27 -9.98
CA SER A 16 -11.07 5.79 -10.96
C SER A 16 -10.64 4.46 -11.58
N GLY A 17 -11.60 3.72 -12.15
CA GLY A 17 -11.33 2.52 -12.93
C GLY A 17 -10.55 2.75 -14.23
N GLN A 18 -10.32 4.01 -14.63
CA GLN A 18 -9.65 4.39 -15.89
C GLN A 18 -8.14 4.62 -15.73
N GLY A 19 -7.58 4.42 -14.53
CA GLY A 19 -6.14 4.57 -14.27
C GLY A 19 -5.77 5.94 -13.71
N LEU A 20 -4.80 6.62 -14.33
CA LEU A 20 -4.27 7.91 -13.87
C LEU A 20 -5.18 9.07 -14.31
N CYS A 21 -5.74 9.79 -13.34
CA CYS A 21 -6.61 10.95 -13.58
C CYS A 21 -5.84 12.26 -13.40
N ARG A 22 -5.94 13.17 -14.38
CA ARG A 22 -5.39 14.53 -14.29
C ARG A 22 -6.46 15.52 -13.86
N ALA A 23 -6.16 16.39 -12.89
CA ALA A 23 -7.06 17.46 -12.43
C ALA A 23 -6.78 18.79 -13.16
N ALA A 24 -7.03 18.84 -14.47
CA ALA A 24 -6.71 19.98 -15.33
C ALA A 24 -7.48 21.27 -14.99
N ALA A 25 -8.73 21.18 -14.52
CA ALA A 25 -9.52 22.32 -14.08
C ALA A 25 -8.98 22.90 -12.78
N THR A 26 -8.61 22.04 -11.81
CA THR A 26 -7.91 22.47 -10.59
C THR A 26 -6.56 23.11 -10.93
N GLU A 27 -5.76 22.51 -11.81
CA GLU A 27 -4.49 23.10 -12.27
C GLU A 27 -4.68 24.51 -12.85
N LYS A 28 -5.63 24.67 -13.78
CA LYS A 28 -5.91 25.96 -14.42
C LYS A 28 -6.36 27.02 -13.43
N TYR A 29 -7.14 26.64 -12.42
CA TYR A 29 -7.59 27.56 -11.38
C TYR A 29 -6.44 28.08 -10.52
N LEU A 30 -5.45 27.24 -10.23
CA LEU A 30 -4.32 27.59 -9.36
C LEU A 30 -3.35 28.58 -10.01
N ILE A 31 -3.18 28.54 -11.33
CA ILE A 31 -2.22 29.40 -12.05
C ILE A 31 -2.52 30.89 -11.77
N GLY A 32 -1.50 31.61 -11.35
CA GLY A 32 -1.57 33.04 -10.98
C GLY A 32 -2.19 33.31 -9.60
N LYS A 33 -2.69 32.30 -8.89
CA LYS A 33 -3.23 32.46 -7.52
C LYS A 33 -2.12 32.42 -6.49
N ASN A 34 -2.34 33.13 -5.39
CA ASN A 34 -1.49 33.05 -4.22
C ASN A 34 -1.87 31.83 -3.38
N PHE A 35 -0.96 30.87 -3.20
CA PHE A 35 -1.25 29.65 -2.45
C PHE A 35 -1.36 29.87 -0.94
N THR A 36 -0.95 31.03 -0.41
CA THR A 36 -1.12 31.37 1.02
C THR A 36 -2.52 31.91 1.35
N ASP A 37 -3.34 32.17 0.34
CA ASP A 37 -4.72 32.61 0.53
C ASP A 37 -5.63 31.40 0.86
N LYS A 38 -6.27 31.45 2.03
CA LYS A 38 -7.21 30.42 2.49
C LYS A 38 -8.39 30.24 1.52
N GLY A 39 -8.82 31.30 0.83
CA GLY A 39 -9.87 31.25 -0.18
C GLY A 39 -9.48 30.44 -1.42
N VAL A 40 -8.19 30.45 -1.77
CA VAL A 40 -7.67 29.67 -2.91
C VAL A 40 -7.76 28.18 -2.63
N LEU A 41 -7.37 27.73 -1.44
CA LEU A 41 -7.47 26.33 -1.04
C LEU A 41 -8.91 25.82 -1.05
N ALA A 42 -9.83 26.55 -0.39
CA ALA A 42 -11.24 26.15 -0.30
C ALA A 42 -11.88 25.98 -1.70
N GLN A 43 -11.60 26.91 -2.61
CA GLN A 43 -12.12 26.85 -3.97
C GLN A 43 -11.44 25.75 -4.81
N ALA A 44 -10.12 25.53 -4.66
CA ALA A 44 -9.41 24.46 -5.34
C ALA A 44 -9.93 23.07 -4.94
N LEU A 45 -10.19 22.86 -3.64
CA LEU A 45 -10.82 21.64 -3.12
C LEU A 45 -12.21 21.41 -3.73
N LYS A 46 -13.04 22.46 -3.81
CA LYS A 46 -14.37 22.39 -4.43
C LYS A 46 -14.32 22.00 -5.91
N ILE A 47 -13.37 22.57 -6.67
CA ILE A 47 -13.16 22.21 -8.08
C ILE A 47 -12.71 20.75 -8.18
N LEU A 48 -11.71 20.37 -7.38
CA LEU A 48 -11.15 19.02 -7.38
C LEU A 48 -12.20 17.96 -7.05
N ALA A 49 -13.14 18.25 -6.15
CA ALA A 49 -14.21 17.34 -5.75
C ALA A 49 -15.18 16.99 -6.90
N GLY A 50 -15.37 17.93 -7.84
CA GLY A 50 -16.16 17.70 -9.05
C GLY A 50 -15.36 17.11 -10.21
N GLU A 51 -14.03 17.14 -10.14
CA GLU A 51 -13.15 16.74 -11.24
C GLU A 51 -12.60 15.33 -11.08
N VAL A 52 -12.14 14.96 -9.88
CA VAL A 52 -11.49 13.67 -9.62
C VAL A 52 -12.30 12.89 -8.59
N GLY A 53 -12.79 11.72 -8.99
CA GLY A 53 -13.58 10.86 -8.12
C GLY A 53 -13.66 9.41 -8.60
N PRO A 54 -14.11 8.50 -7.73
CA PRO A 54 -14.25 7.09 -8.05
C PRO A 54 -15.41 6.83 -9.02
N SER A 55 -15.27 5.77 -9.83
CA SER A 55 -16.31 5.28 -10.72
C SER A 55 -17.41 4.55 -9.93
N ALA A 56 -18.59 4.36 -10.54
CA ALA A 56 -19.75 3.77 -9.86
C ALA A 56 -19.48 2.37 -9.29
N GLY A 57 -18.67 1.56 -9.97
CA GLY A 57 -18.29 0.19 -9.57
C GLY A 57 -17.04 0.09 -8.69
N ASP A 58 -16.39 1.21 -8.34
CA ASP A 58 -15.21 1.18 -7.48
C ASP A 58 -15.55 0.71 -6.06
N ARG A 59 -14.65 -0.08 -5.46
CA ARG A 59 -14.71 -0.39 -4.02
C ARG A 59 -14.31 0.85 -3.22
N GLN A 60 -14.89 1.01 -2.03
CA GLN A 60 -14.52 2.07 -1.06
C GLN A 60 -14.62 3.50 -1.64
N ARG A 61 -15.70 3.80 -2.39
CA ARG A 61 -15.88 5.09 -3.08
C ARG A 61 -15.73 6.30 -2.16
N ASP A 62 -16.40 6.30 -1.01
CA ASP A 62 -16.36 7.46 -0.11
C ASP A 62 -14.96 7.68 0.47
N TYR A 63 -14.24 6.59 0.78
CA TYR A 63 -12.84 6.66 1.17
C TYR A 63 -11.98 7.26 0.05
N LYS A 64 -12.09 6.77 -1.19
CA LYS A 64 -11.31 7.30 -2.33
C LYS A 64 -11.60 8.78 -2.58
N ARG A 65 -12.87 9.19 -2.52
CA ARG A 65 -13.29 10.60 -2.67
C ARG A 65 -12.65 11.48 -1.60
N ASN A 66 -12.73 11.06 -0.34
CA ASN A 66 -12.14 11.81 0.77
C ASN A 66 -10.62 11.84 0.68
N LEU A 67 -9.98 10.73 0.29
CA LEU A 67 -8.53 10.64 0.16
C LEU A 67 -7.97 11.66 -0.84
N VAL A 68 -8.63 11.85 -1.99
CA VAL A 68 -8.24 12.87 -2.99
C VAL A 68 -8.19 14.26 -2.36
N GLN A 69 -9.24 14.63 -1.64
CA GLN A 69 -9.37 15.92 -0.97
C GLN A 69 -8.33 16.08 0.14
N THR A 70 -8.16 15.06 0.98
CA THR A 70 -7.21 15.07 2.10
C THR A 70 -5.77 15.14 1.62
N LEU A 71 -5.38 14.40 0.57
CA LEU A 71 -4.03 14.47 0.01
C LEU A 71 -3.74 15.86 -0.58
N PHE A 72 -4.71 16.45 -1.29
CA PHE A 72 -4.57 17.80 -1.79
C PHE A 72 -4.41 18.82 -0.66
N TYR A 73 -5.23 18.67 0.39
CA TYR A 73 -5.17 19.52 1.57
C TYR A 73 -3.82 19.41 2.29
N LYS A 74 -3.33 18.19 2.57
CA LYS A 74 -2.01 17.96 3.19
C LYS A 74 -0.88 18.59 2.36
N PHE A 75 -0.89 18.40 1.05
CA PHE A 75 0.06 19.04 0.14
C PHE A 75 0.00 20.57 0.20
N PHE A 76 -1.20 21.14 0.23
CA PHE A 76 -1.37 22.59 0.31
C PHE A 76 -0.86 23.18 1.64
N LEU A 77 -1.05 22.43 2.74
CA LEU A 77 -0.48 22.80 4.04
C LEU A 77 1.05 22.75 4.02
N SER A 78 1.66 21.73 3.39
CA SER A 78 3.13 21.63 3.32
C SER A 78 3.79 22.73 2.50
N LEU A 79 3.04 23.44 1.65
CA LEU A 79 3.52 24.62 0.92
C LEU A 79 3.49 25.91 1.77
N GLN A 80 2.73 25.95 2.86
CA GLN A 80 2.58 27.16 3.66
C GLN A 80 3.86 27.46 4.45
N PRO A 81 4.21 28.74 4.64
CA PRO A 81 5.24 29.12 5.61
C PRO A 81 4.87 28.60 7.00
N LYS A 82 5.81 27.93 7.68
CA LYS A 82 5.59 27.40 9.06
C LYS A 82 5.07 28.47 10.03
N SER A 83 5.58 29.70 9.93
CA SER A 83 5.15 30.82 10.77
C SER A 83 3.69 31.27 10.58
N SER A 84 3.01 30.77 9.54
CA SER A 84 1.62 31.13 9.20
C SER A 84 0.63 29.97 9.38
N LEU A 85 1.14 28.77 9.67
CA LEU A 85 0.34 27.59 9.96
C LEU A 85 -0.12 27.63 11.41
N ASP A 86 -1.36 27.19 11.65
CA ASP A 86 -1.83 26.90 12.99
C ASP A 86 -1.00 25.73 13.55
N PRO A 87 -0.43 25.82 14.77
CA PRO A 87 0.29 24.72 15.40
C PRO A 87 -0.49 23.39 15.42
N ALA A 88 -1.82 23.44 15.49
CA ALA A 88 -2.67 22.26 15.44
C ALA A 88 -2.64 21.52 14.07
N LEU A 89 -2.24 22.21 13.01
CA LEU A 89 -2.19 21.69 11.63
C LEU A 89 -0.78 21.30 11.18
N GLU A 90 0.26 21.59 11.96
CA GLU A 90 1.66 21.30 11.57
C GLU A 90 1.89 19.82 11.30
N SER A 91 1.36 18.94 12.15
CA SER A 91 1.49 17.48 11.96
C SER A 91 0.85 16.96 10.66
N ALA A 92 -0.14 17.67 10.12
CA ALA A 92 -0.77 17.33 8.84
C ALA A 92 0.07 17.75 7.63
N ALA A 93 1.01 18.68 7.80
CA ALA A 93 1.97 19.08 6.77
C ALA A 93 3.21 18.18 6.75
N GLU A 94 3.40 17.35 7.78
CA GLU A 94 4.55 16.46 7.90
C GLU A 94 4.25 15.04 7.38
N ASP A 95 5.30 14.43 6.84
CA ASP A 95 5.26 13.04 6.42
C ASP A 95 5.51 12.12 7.61
N TYR A 96 4.77 11.01 7.64
CA TYR A 96 5.00 9.98 8.64
C TYR A 96 6.28 9.21 8.32
N VAL A 97 7.28 9.32 9.20
CA VAL A 97 8.49 8.52 9.15
C VAL A 97 8.37 7.36 10.14
N ARG A 98 8.32 6.12 9.63
CA ARG A 98 8.27 4.93 10.48
C ARG A 98 9.58 4.82 11.28
N PRO A 99 9.54 4.82 12.61
CA PRO A 99 10.74 4.62 13.42
C PRO A 99 11.27 3.19 13.33
N VAL A 100 12.52 2.99 13.72
CA VAL A 100 13.09 1.64 13.91
C VAL A 100 12.32 0.94 15.02
N SER A 101 11.93 -0.31 14.80
CA SER A 101 11.24 -1.12 15.80
C SER A 101 12.17 -1.50 16.94
N SER A 102 11.71 -1.37 18.18
CA SER A 102 12.41 -1.78 19.40
C SER A 102 11.50 -2.66 20.27
N GLY A 103 12.11 -3.46 21.15
CA GLY A 103 11.39 -4.30 22.10
C GLY A 103 12.32 -4.78 23.21
N SER A 104 11.75 -5.07 24.38
CA SER A 104 12.43 -5.69 25.52
C SER A 104 11.78 -7.04 25.81
N VAL A 105 12.58 -8.00 26.27
CA VAL A 105 12.12 -9.31 26.73
C VAL A 105 12.75 -9.56 28.09
N GLU A 106 11.91 -9.85 29.07
CA GLU A 106 12.32 -10.31 30.40
C GLU A 106 11.94 -11.78 30.51
N MET A 107 12.91 -12.62 30.90
CA MET A 107 12.71 -14.06 31.06
C MET A 107 13.18 -14.46 32.44
N GLU A 108 12.25 -14.87 33.30
CA GLU A 108 12.54 -15.34 34.65
C GLU A 108 13.22 -16.71 34.60
N GLY A 109 14.25 -16.91 35.43
CA GLY A 109 15.05 -18.13 35.44
C GLY A 109 15.94 -18.33 34.21
N ALA A 110 15.97 -17.36 33.27
CA ALA A 110 16.90 -17.37 32.16
C ALA A 110 18.35 -17.49 32.66
N GLU A 111 19.10 -18.39 32.05
CA GLU A 111 20.54 -18.55 32.30
C GLU A 111 20.93 -19.20 33.64
N ASP A 112 20.04 -19.84 34.39
CA ASP A 112 20.42 -20.66 35.56
C ASP A 112 21.29 -21.87 35.14
N PRO A 113 22.60 -21.91 35.48
CA PRO A 113 23.47 -23.00 35.08
C PRO A 113 23.11 -24.35 35.68
N ALA A 114 22.38 -24.38 36.80
CA ALA A 114 21.92 -25.61 37.44
C ALA A 114 20.86 -26.34 36.61
N GLU A 115 20.11 -25.61 35.80
CA GLU A 115 19.03 -26.12 34.96
C GLU A 115 19.41 -26.22 33.47
N PHE A 116 20.68 -25.99 33.12
CA PHE A 116 21.13 -26.12 31.74
C PHE A 116 20.98 -27.56 31.24
N PRO A 117 20.40 -27.75 30.02
CA PRO A 117 20.12 -26.75 28.98
C PRO A 117 18.68 -26.16 28.97
N VAL A 118 17.81 -26.45 29.94
CA VAL A 118 16.38 -26.10 29.93
C VAL A 118 16.14 -24.59 30.05
N SER A 119 16.86 -23.92 30.94
CA SER A 119 16.75 -22.47 31.20
C SER A 119 17.56 -21.59 30.23
N LYS A 120 18.36 -22.20 29.34
CA LYS A 120 19.27 -21.47 28.46
C LYS A 120 18.57 -21.04 27.16
N PRO A 121 18.62 -19.76 26.75
CA PRO A 121 18.09 -19.31 25.46
C PRO A 121 18.96 -19.80 24.30
N MET A 122 18.81 -21.07 23.95
CA MET A 122 19.60 -21.70 22.91
C MET A 122 19.12 -21.26 21.52
N GLN A 123 20.08 -20.91 20.66
CA GLN A 123 19.79 -20.64 19.26
C GLN A 123 19.12 -21.88 18.62
N LYS A 124 18.04 -21.66 17.85
CA LYS A 124 17.44 -22.71 17.04
C LYS A 124 18.53 -23.35 16.17
N ARG A 125 18.69 -24.68 16.25
CA ARG A 125 19.77 -25.42 15.55
C ARG A 125 19.85 -25.12 14.06
N ALA A 126 18.71 -24.96 13.40
CA ALA A 126 18.61 -24.65 11.98
C ALA A 126 18.69 -23.14 11.65
N ALA A 127 18.94 -22.26 12.61
CA ALA A 127 18.91 -20.80 12.40
C ALA A 127 19.91 -20.35 11.33
N LEU A 128 21.17 -20.80 11.43
CA LEU A 128 22.19 -20.45 10.45
C LEU A 128 21.84 -20.98 9.07
N ALA A 129 21.41 -22.25 8.96
CA ALA A 129 20.99 -22.85 7.70
C ALA A 129 19.78 -22.14 7.07
N ASN A 130 18.83 -21.65 7.87
CA ASN A 130 17.72 -20.84 7.39
C ASN A 130 18.18 -19.49 6.84
N CYS A 131 19.16 -18.84 7.50
CA CYS A 131 19.69 -17.55 7.07
C CYS A 131 20.61 -17.65 5.85
N THR A 132 21.23 -18.81 5.60
CA THR A 132 22.10 -19.07 4.44
C THR A 132 21.38 -19.71 3.26
N GLY A 133 20.10 -20.07 3.41
CA GLY A 133 19.34 -20.80 2.38
C GLY A 133 19.76 -22.27 2.22
N GLN A 134 20.44 -22.85 3.20
CA GLN A 134 20.86 -24.26 3.20
C GLN A 134 19.79 -25.22 3.71
N THR A 135 18.81 -24.71 4.46
CA THR A 135 17.66 -25.52 4.88
C THR A 135 16.82 -25.88 3.68
N MET A 136 16.71 -27.18 3.39
CA MET A 136 15.85 -27.70 2.32
C MET A 136 14.40 -27.79 2.81
N PHE A 137 13.50 -27.07 2.16
CA PHE A 137 12.06 -27.26 2.26
C PHE A 137 11.57 -28.20 1.15
N THR A 138 10.31 -28.64 1.23
CA THR A 138 9.74 -29.59 0.26
C THR A 138 9.79 -29.10 -1.18
N GLY A 139 9.73 -27.78 -1.40
CA GLY A 139 9.86 -27.16 -2.72
C GLY A 139 11.30 -27.07 -3.24
N ASP A 140 12.31 -27.22 -2.38
CA ASP A 140 13.73 -27.15 -2.77
C ASP A 140 14.29 -28.51 -3.21
N LEU A 141 13.55 -29.59 -2.91
CA LEU A 141 13.95 -30.94 -3.31
C LEU A 141 14.01 -31.04 -4.84
N PRO A 142 15.10 -31.58 -5.41
CA PRO A 142 15.21 -31.75 -6.85
C PRO A 142 14.10 -32.66 -7.36
N ALA A 143 13.50 -32.30 -8.49
CA ALA A 143 12.56 -33.15 -9.18
C ALA A 143 13.29 -34.44 -9.60
N LEU A 144 12.75 -35.59 -9.20
CA LEU A 144 13.25 -36.88 -9.65
C LEU A 144 12.86 -37.09 -11.12
N GLN A 145 13.55 -38.01 -11.78
CA GLN A 145 13.20 -38.35 -13.16
C GLN A 145 11.75 -38.86 -13.21
N GLY A 146 10.93 -38.27 -14.08
CA GLY A 146 9.51 -38.60 -14.21
C GLY A 146 8.60 -37.91 -13.19
N THR A 147 9.10 -36.98 -12.37
CA THR A 147 8.24 -36.12 -11.54
C THR A 147 7.30 -35.30 -12.42
N LEU A 148 6.00 -35.34 -12.10
CA LEU A 148 4.96 -34.56 -12.76
C LEU A 148 4.54 -33.37 -11.89
N ALA A 149 4.13 -32.27 -12.52
CA ALA A 149 3.51 -31.14 -11.85
C ALA A 149 1.99 -31.29 -11.84
N CYS A 150 1.34 -30.84 -10.77
CA CYS A 150 -0.12 -30.82 -10.63
C CYS A 150 -0.60 -29.39 -10.41
N ALA A 151 -1.75 -29.04 -11.00
CA ALA A 151 -2.44 -27.78 -10.77
C ALA A 151 -3.91 -28.06 -10.45
N PHE A 152 -4.45 -27.38 -9.44
CA PHE A 152 -5.85 -27.51 -9.06
C PHE A 152 -6.74 -26.58 -9.87
N VAL A 153 -7.91 -27.09 -10.27
CA VAL A 153 -9.02 -26.27 -10.77
C VAL A 153 -9.98 -26.04 -9.61
N VAL A 154 -10.13 -24.79 -9.18
CA VAL A 154 -10.95 -24.39 -8.03
C VAL A 154 -12.24 -23.71 -8.49
N SER A 155 -13.31 -23.82 -7.69
CA SER A 155 -14.58 -23.14 -7.97
C SER A 155 -14.40 -21.62 -8.02
N ARG A 156 -15.06 -20.97 -8.98
CA ARG A 156 -15.15 -19.50 -9.09
C ARG A 156 -16.42 -18.94 -8.46
N GLU A 157 -17.39 -19.81 -8.18
CA GLU A 157 -18.67 -19.46 -7.56
C GLU A 157 -18.66 -19.88 -6.09
N ALA A 158 -19.14 -19.00 -5.22
CA ALA A 158 -19.24 -19.28 -3.79
C ALA A 158 -20.28 -20.37 -3.49
N CYS A 159 -21.36 -20.42 -4.27
CA CYS A 159 -22.40 -21.44 -4.20
C CYS A 159 -22.91 -21.73 -5.61
N CYS A 160 -23.03 -23.01 -5.96
CA CYS A 160 -23.68 -23.47 -7.18
C CYS A 160 -24.39 -24.79 -6.89
N GLU A 161 -25.57 -24.99 -7.48
CA GLU A 161 -26.35 -26.24 -7.31
C GLU A 161 -25.85 -27.34 -8.25
N THR A 162 -25.31 -26.96 -9.41
CA THR A 162 -24.79 -27.88 -10.42
C THR A 162 -23.55 -27.29 -11.07
N PHE A 163 -22.63 -28.16 -11.50
CA PHE A 163 -21.50 -27.78 -12.33
C PHE A 163 -21.27 -28.84 -13.42
N ALA A 164 -20.73 -28.41 -14.56
CA ALA A 164 -20.28 -29.28 -15.63
C ALA A 164 -18.78 -29.07 -15.83
N LEU A 165 -18.05 -30.17 -16.04
CA LEU A 165 -16.59 -30.15 -16.24
C LEU A 165 -16.26 -30.64 -17.65
N ASP A 166 -15.77 -29.74 -18.50
CA ASP A 166 -15.16 -30.08 -19.79
C ASP A 166 -13.64 -29.92 -19.68
N TYR A 167 -12.91 -31.02 -19.84
CA TYR A 167 -11.46 -31.09 -19.75
C TYR A 167 -10.80 -31.43 -21.10
N SER A 168 -11.57 -31.43 -22.21
CA SER A 168 -11.10 -31.83 -23.54
C SER A 168 -9.90 -31.01 -24.02
N ALA A 169 -9.94 -29.69 -23.85
CA ALA A 169 -8.82 -28.80 -24.19
C ALA A 169 -7.57 -29.09 -23.34
N ALA A 170 -7.73 -29.39 -22.04
CA ALA A 170 -6.61 -29.66 -21.14
C ALA A 170 -5.84 -30.94 -21.53
N VAL A 171 -6.54 -31.96 -22.06
CA VAL A 171 -5.91 -33.22 -22.52
C VAL A 171 -5.03 -33.01 -23.76
N GLN A 172 -5.28 -31.97 -24.56
CA GLN A 172 -4.50 -31.67 -25.77
C GLN A 172 -3.24 -30.85 -25.48
N VAL A 173 -3.11 -30.27 -24.28
CA VAL A 173 -1.93 -29.49 -23.90
C VAL A 173 -0.74 -30.44 -23.75
N ARG A 174 0.22 -30.36 -24.68
CA ARG A 174 1.53 -30.99 -24.55
C ARG A 174 2.50 -29.98 -23.97
N LEU A 175 3.09 -30.29 -22.83
CA LEU A 175 4.24 -29.54 -22.31
C LEU A 175 5.44 -29.87 -23.21
N SER A 176 5.96 -28.85 -23.90
CA SER A 176 7.15 -28.91 -24.76
C SER A 176 8.42 -29.03 -23.95
#